data_AF-A0A431L7R5-F1
#
_entry.id   AF-A0A431L7R5-F1
#
_cell.length_a   1.000
_cell.length_b   1.000
_cell.length_c   1.000
_cell.angle_alpha   90.00
_cell.angle_beta   90.00
_cell.angle_gamma   90.00
#
_symmetry.space_group_name_H-M   'P 1'
#
loop_
_entity.id
_entity.type
_entity.pdbx_description
1 polymer ?
#
loop_
_entity_poly.entity_id
_entity_poly.type
_entity_poly.pdbx_seq_one_letter_code
_entity_poly.pdbx_strand_id
1 'polypeptide(L)'
;MEMLVWQLRRDGAKLPEGALDGPHRGWLRLDRGNIAGEVTLHAGLYAGTSRGARTVLQSLTGVEVRRLDEKGMLLYGLQAKPPAGPAAVRHRQAWYCQPVAP
;
A
#
# COMPACT_ATOMS: atom_id res chain seq x y z
N MET A 1 -8.90 8.33 -1.56
CA MET A 1 -9.23 8.95 -0.26
C MET A 1 -7.91 9.29 0.42
N GLU A 2 -7.83 10.37 1.19
CA GLU A 2 -6.61 10.66 1.95
C GLU A 2 -6.46 9.64 3.08
N MET A 3 -5.25 9.09 3.22
CA MET A 3 -4.95 8.02 4.16
C MET A 3 -3.60 8.28 4.83
N LEU A 4 -3.49 7.80 6.07
CA LEU A 4 -2.21 7.47 6.69
C LEU A 4 -1.95 5.98 6.44
N VAL A 5 -0.75 5.66 5.96
CA VAL A 5 -0.34 4.30 5.64
C VAL A 5 0.90 3.93 6.42
N TRP A 6 0.80 2.89 7.24
CA TRP A 6 1.94 2.24 7.88
C TRP A 6 2.26 0.95 7.14
N GLN A 7 3.52 0.77 6.78
CA GLN A 7 4.02 -0.50 6.29
C GLN A 7 4.29 -1.41 7.49
N LEU A 8 3.47 -2.45 7.62
CA LEU A 8 3.68 -3.53 8.59
C LEU A 8 4.81 -4.42 8.04
N ARG A 9 5.79 -4.81 8.86
CA ARG A 9 6.95 -5.52 8.30
C ARG A 9 6.58 -6.82 7.56
N ARG A 10 7.45 -7.14 6.60
CA ARG A 10 7.37 -8.28 5.68
C ARG A 10 7.37 -9.61 6.43
N ASP A 11 6.52 -10.52 5.99
CA ASP A 11 6.48 -11.95 6.33
C ASP A 11 6.64 -12.33 7.81
N GLY A 12 5.52 -12.33 8.54
CA GLY A 12 5.25 -13.27 9.64
C GLY A 12 6.06 -13.11 10.94
N ALA A 13 7.11 -12.30 10.96
CA ALA A 13 7.85 -12.00 12.18
C ALA A 13 7.03 -11.03 13.05
N LYS A 14 6.69 -11.46 14.29
CA LYS A 14 6.13 -10.55 15.31
C LYS A 14 7.08 -9.38 15.50
N LEU A 15 6.53 -8.17 15.47
CA LEU A 15 7.30 -6.95 15.63
C LEU A 15 7.36 -6.48 17.08
N PRO A 16 8.49 -5.92 17.52
CA PRO A 16 8.52 -5.01 18.66
C PRO A 16 7.59 -3.81 18.40
N GLU A 17 6.98 -3.28 19.44
CA GLU A 17 5.91 -2.26 19.40
C GLU A 17 6.23 -0.98 18.60
N GLY A 18 7.51 -0.65 18.38
CA GLY A 18 7.97 0.56 17.66
C GLY A 18 8.43 0.37 16.21
N ALA A 19 8.19 -0.80 15.61
CA ALA A 19 8.87 -1.19 14.36
C ALA A 19 8.08 -0.95 13.06
N LEU A 20 7.09 -0.04 13.08
CA LEU A 20 6.32 0.39 11.91
C LEU A 20 7.15 1.33 11.04
N ASP A 21 7.15 1.11 9.72
CA ASP A 21 7.71 2.07 8.76
C ASP A 21 6.59 2.98 8.24
N GLY A 22 6.69 4.29 8.50
CA GLY A 22 5.63 5.28 8.31
C GLY A 22 5.25 6.05 9.60
N PRO A 23 4.09 6.75 9.62
CA PRO A 23 3.08 6.78 8.56
C PRO A 23 3.51 7.62 7.36
N HIS A 24 3.22 7.09 6.18
CA HIS A 24 3.19 7.89 4.96
C HIS A 24 1.78 8.46 4.77
N ARG A 25 1.67 9.78 4.60
CA ARG A 25 0.41 10.45 4.31
C ARG A 25 0.25 10.65 2.81
N GLY A 26 -0.92 10.33 2.26
CA GLY A 26 -1.18 10.55 0.85
C GLY A 26 -2.56 10.11 0.39
N TRP A 27 -2.83 10.27 -0.90
CA TRP A 27 -4.06 9.80 -1.51
C TRP A 27 -3.92 8.32 -1.89
N LEU A 28 -4.67 7.46 -1.22
CA LEU A 28 -4.75 6.04 -1.56
C LEU A 28 -5.71 5.85 -2.74
N ARG A 29 -5.22 5.17 -3.77
CA ARG A 29 -5.99 4.70 -4.94
C ARG A 29 -5.95 3.18 -5.00
N LEU A 30 -7.13 2.59 -5.20
CA LEU A 30 -7.29 1.17 -5.54
C LEU A 30 -7.80 1.10 -6.97
N ASP A 31 -7.10 0.34 -7.82
CA ASP A 31 -7.47 0.15 -9.22
C ASP A 31 -7.14 -1.26 -9.69
N ARG A 32 -7.90 -1.77 -10.66
CA ARG A 32 -7.62 -3.07 -11.28
C ARG A 32 -6.75 -2.86 -12.51
N GLY A 33 -5.69 -3.65 -12.62
CA GLY A 33 -4.74 -3.60 -13.72
C GLY A 33 -4.51 -4.98 -14.29
N ASN A 34 -4.19 -5.04 -15.59
CA ASN A 34 -3.80 -6.28 -16.25
C ASN A 34 -2.26 -6.40 -16.20
N ILE A 35 -1.75 -7.43 -15.55
CA ILE A 35 -0.34 -7.79 -15.55
C ILE A 35 -0.23 -9.20 -16.13
N ALA A 36 0.48 -9.33 -17.27
CA ALA A 36 0.74 -10.60 -17.91
C ALA A 36 -0.52 -11.45 -18.22
N GLY A 37 -1.66 -10.80 -18.50
CA GLY A 37 -2.93 -11.47 -18.80
C GLY A 37 -3.84 -11.65 -17.59
N GLU A 38 -3.35 -11.40 -16.37
CA GLU A 38 -4.13 -11.51 -15.15
C GLU A 38 -4.62 -10.13 -14.68
N VAL A 39 -5.92 -10.01 -14.43
CA VAL A 39 -6.50 -8.81 -13.82
C VAL A 39 -6.32 -8.89 -12.31
N THR A 40 -5.43 -8.06 -11.77
CA THR A 40 -5.15 -8.01 -10.33
C THR A 40 -5.53 -6.65 -9.75
N LEU A 41 -5.78 -6.61 -8.45
CA LEU A 41 -6.00 -5.35 -7.73
C LEU A 41 -4.64 -4.72 -7.38
N HIS A 42 -4.53 -3.41 -7.57
CA HIS A 42 -3.37 -2.61 -7.22
C HIS A 42 -3.74 -1.57 -6.17
N ALA A 43 -2.81 -1.29 -5.27
CA ALA A 43 -2.89 -0.16 -4.36
C ALA A 43 -1.72 0.78 -4.62
N GLY A 44 -2.00 2.06 -4.82
CA GLY A 44 -1.00 3.10 -4.94
C GLY A 44 -1.24 4.18 -3.90
N LEU A 45 -0.20 4.53 -3.15
CA LEU A 45 -0.19 5.71 -2.28
C LEU A 45 0.50 6.85 -3.02
N TYR A 46 -0.21 7.94 -3.24
CA TYR A 46 0.28 9.10 -3.99
C TYR A 46 0.53 10.29 -3.06
N ALA A 47 1.63 11.01 -3.27
CA ALA A 47 1.98 12.19 -2.48
C ALA A 47 1.00 13.35 -2.77
N GLY A 48 0.28 13.79 -1.74
CA GLY A 48 -0.73 14.85 -1.83
C GLY A 48 -2.09 14.43 -1.28
N THR A 49 -3.03 15.36 -1.24
CA THR A 49 -4.35 15.18 -0.58
C THR A 49 -5.50 14.98 -1.56
N SER A 50 -5.24 15.01 -2.87
CA SER A 50 -6.28 15.03 -3.91
C SER A 50 -6.17 13.87 -4.91
N ARG A 51 -7.29 13.59 -5.58
CA ARG A 51 -7.44 12.51 -6.58
C ARG A 51 -6.52 12.65 -7.80
N GLY A 52 -5.87 13.81 -8.00
CA GLY A 52 -4.97 14.09 -9.12
C GLY A 52 -3.47 13.94 -8.82
N ALA A 53 -3.09 13.57 -7.59
CA ALA A 53 -1.69 13.37 -7.22
C ALA A 53 -1.00 12.35 -8.14
N ARG A 54 0.18 12.70 -8.69
CA ARG A 54 0.91 11.87 -9.68
C ARG A 54 2.12 11.15 -9.11
N THR A 55 2.76 11.72 -8.09
CA THR A 55 3.96 11.15 -7.49
C THR A 55 3.60 9.97 -6.62
N VAL A 56 3.99 8.76 -7.03
CA VAL A 56 3.78 7.53 -6.26
C VAL A 56 4.81 7.46 -5.13
N LEU A 57 4.35 7.34 -3.89
CA LEU A 57 5.20 7.08 -2.72
C LEU A 57 5.48 5.58 -2.57
N GLN A 58 4.42 4.76 -2.65
CA GLN A 58 4.47 3.32 -2.45
C GLN A 58 3.42 2.64 -3.32
N SER A 59 3.64 1.37 -3.69
CA SER A 59 2.67 0.57 -4.43
C SER A 59 2.64 -0.91 -3.98
N LEU A 60 1.46 -1.52 -4.10
CA LEU A 60 1.23 -2.96 -3.99
C LEU A 60 0.55 -3.50 -5.25
N THR A 61 0.90 -4.71 -5.65
CA THR A 61 0.29 -5.48 -6.74
C THR A 61 -0.29 -6.79 -6.20
N GLY A 62 -1.37 -7.31 -6.81
CA GLY A 62 -2.01 -8.54 -6.33
C GLY A 62 -2.64 -8.34 -4.96
N VAL A 63 -3.32 -7.20 -4.75
CA VAL A 63 -3.77 -6.76 -3.44
C VAL A 63 -5.01 -7.52 -2.97
N GLU A 64 -4.93 -8.05 -1.76
CA GLU A 64 -6.08 -8.50 -0.98
C GLU A 64 -6.44 -7.43 0.05
N VAL A 65 -7.72 -7.09 0.13
CA VAL A 65 -8.25 -6.07 1.05
C VAL A 65 -8.99 -6.75 2.19
N ARG A 66 -8.59 -6.47 3.42
CA ARG A 66 -9.31 -6.86 4.62
C ARG A 66 -9.75 -5.62 5.38
N ARG A 67 -11.06 -5.35 5.38
CA ARG A 67 -11.64 -4.30 6.22
C ARG A 67 -11.56 -4.74 7.68
N LEU A 68 -11.05 -3.87 8.56
CA LEU A 68 -11.07 -4.11 10.00
C LEU A 68 -12.37 -3.58 10.57
N ASP A 69 -12.63 -2.29 10.35
CA ASP A 69 -13.81 -1.56 10.80
C ASP A 69 -14.01 -0.31 9.91
N GLU A 70 -14.64 0.74 10.46
CA GLU A 70 -14.80 2.03 9.78
C GLU A 70 -13.55 2.92 9.88
N LYS A 71 -12.63 2.59 10.78
CA LYS A 71 -11.44 3.38 11.11
C LYS A 71 -10.20 2.90 10.34
N GLY A 72 -10.22 1.72 9.73
CA GLY A 72 -9.08 1.29 8.93
C GLY A 72 -9.29 0.02 8.12
N MET A 73 -8.32 -0.22 7.22
CA MET A 73 -8.23 -1.42 6.40
C MET A 73 -6.80 -1.93 6.36
N LEU A 74 -6.67 -3.24 6.17
CA LEU A 74 -5.40 -3.92 5.88
C LEU A 74 -5.34 -4.27 4.41
N LEU A 75 -4.22 -3.95 3.78
CA LEU A 75 -3.92 -4.33 2.40
C LEU A 75 -2.74 -5.29 2.44
N TYR A 76 -2.87 -6.44 1.79
CA TYR A 76 -1.80 -7.41 1.63
C TYR A 76 -1.47 -7.53 0.16
N GLY A 77 -0.20 -7.54 -0.20
CA GLY A 77 0.19 -7.71 -1.59
C GLY A 77 1.69 -7.81 -1.77
N LEU A 78 2.12 -7.63 -3.01
CA LEU A 78 3.52 -7.60 -3.37
C LEU A 78 3.97 -6.16 -3.60
N GLN A 79 5.00 -5.74 -2.89
CA GLN A 79 5.68 -4.47 -3.13
C GLN A 79 7.00 -4.74 -3.84
N ALA A 80 7.40 -3.86 -4.75
CA ALA A 80 8.66 -3.95 -5.47
C ALA A 80 9.70 -3.00 -4.87
N LYS A 81 10.95 -3.46 -4.73
CA LYS A 81 12.09 -2.62 -4.31
C LYS A 81 13.29 -2.85 -5.24
N PRO A 82 13.79 -1.83 -5.98
CA PRO A 82 13.19 -0.49 -6.16
C PRO A 82 11.80 -0.54 -6.84
N PRO A 83 11.00 0.55 -6.83
CA PRO A 83 9.62 0.56 -7.33
C PRO A 83 9.47 0.21 -8.82
N ALA A 84 10.52 0.43 -9.62
CA ALA A 84 10.56 0.11 -11.04
C ALA A 84 11.99 -0.27 -11.47
N GLY A 85 12.10 -0.91 -12.64
CA GLY A 85 13.37 -1.30 -13.25
C GLY A 85 13.65 -2.81 -13.20
N PRO A 86 14.63 -3.29 -13.98
CA PRO A 86 14.93 -4.71 -14.13
C PRO A 86 15.45 -5.38 -12.85
N ALA A 87 15.94 -4.60 -11.87
CA ALA A 87 16.42 -5.10 -10.58
C ALA A 87 15.33 -5.10 -9.48
N ALA A 88 14.07 -4.79 -9.82
CA ALA A 88 13.00 -4.69 -8.85
C ALA A 88 12.60 -6.06 -8.27
N VAL A 89 12.93 -6.29 -6.99
CA VAL A 89 12.56 -7.52 -6.28
C VAL A 89 11.20 -7.34 -5.60
N ARG A 90 10.28 -8.26 -5.87
CA ARG A 90 8.96 -8.29 -5.25
C ARG A 90 8.99 -9.10 -3.96
N HIS A 91 8.30 -8.60 -2.94
CA HIS A 91 8.20 -9.24 -1.63
C HIS A 91 6.82 -9.01 -1.05
N ARG A 92 6.40 -9.91 -0.16
CA ARG A 92 5.12 -9.77 0.55
C ARG A 92 5.18 -8.60 1.51
N GLN A 93 4.12 -7.80 1.50
CA GLN A 93 4.00 -6.61 2.30
C GLN A 93 2.56 -6.46 2.78
N ALA A 94 2.40 -5.95 4.00
CA ALA A 94 1.11 -5.57 4.55
C ALA A 94 1.10 -4.08 4.88
N TRP A 95 0.01 -3.39 4.55
CA TRP A 95 -0.21 -1.99 4.89
C TRP A 95 -1.40 -1.88 5.83
N TYR A 96 -1.24 -1.13 6.91
CA TYR A 96 -2.36 -0.60 7.67
C TYR A 96 -2.69 0.79 7.13
N CYS A 97 -3.93 0.97 6.65
CA CYS A 97 -4.41 2.19 6.03
C CYS A 97 -5.55 2.77 6.88
N GLN A 98 -5.37 3.98 7.37
CA GLN A 98 -6.35 4.71 8.16
C GLN A 98 -6.84 5.95 7.39
N PRO A 99 -8.15 6.15 7.19
CA PRO A 99 -8.69 7.38 6.62
C PRO A 99 -8.28 8.58 7.47
N VAL A 100 -7.83 9.64 6.82
CA VAL A 100 -7.69 10.94 7.49
C VAL A 100 -9.09 11.52 7.61
N ALA A 101 -9.51 11.87 8.83
CA ALA A 101 -10.77 12.57 9.04
C ALA A 101 -10.77 13.87 8.22
N PRO A 102 -11.91 14.23 7.59
CA PRO A 102 -12.03 15.48 6.84
C PRO A 102 -11.81 16.72 7.71
#